data_AF-A0A967XD13-F1
#
_entry.id   AF-A0A967XD13-F1
#
_cell.length_a   1.000
_cell.length_b   1.000
_cell.length_c   1.000
_cell.angle_alpha   90.00
_cell.angle_beta   90.00
_cell.angle_gamma   90.00
#
_symmetry.space_group_name_H-M   'P 1'
#
loop_
_entity.id
_entity.type
_entity.pdbx_description
1 polymer ?
#
loop_
_entity_poly.entity_id
_entity_poly.type
_entity_poly.pdbx_seq_one_letter_code
_entity_poly.pdbx_strand_id
1 'polypeptide(L)' 'MNRVCFISDLHLSPERPAMQQAFHELLATAAERWEVLYVLGDLFEYWIGDDAAERIGHGETQARMREAVDRGLAIRV' A
#
# COMPACT_ATOMS: atom_id res chain seq x y z
N MET A 1 -0.05 16.65 16.82
CA MET A 1 1.19 15.83 16.87
C MET A 1 1.22 15.05 15.57
N ASN A 2 2.12 15.39 14.66
CA ASN A 2 2.15 14.80 13.33
C ASN A 2 2.72 13.38 13.45
N ARG A 3 1.89 12.37 13.14
CA ARG A 3 2.26 10.96 13.31
C ARG A 3 2.72 10.39 11.98
N VAL A 4 3.87 9.73 11.99
CA VAL A 4 4.48 9.08 10.83
C VAL A 4 4.49 7.57 11.05
N CYS A 5 4.19 6.80 10.01
CA CYS A 5 4.25 5.35 10.00
C CYS A 5 5.33 4.87 9.04
N PHE A 6 6.05 3.82 9.42
CA PHE A 6 7.03 3.13 8.59
C PHE A 6 6.66 1.65 8.53
N ILE A 7 6.63 1.08 7.33
CA ILE A 7 6.40 -0.35 7.07
C ILE A 7 7.40 -0.82 6.00
N SER A 8 7.66 -2.13 5.93
CA SER A 8 8.51 -2.76 4.92
C SER A 8 8.18 -4.25 4.81
N ASP A 9 8.71 -4.92 3.77
CA ASP A 9 8.68 -6.39 3.63
C ASP A 9 7.25 -6.99 3.63
N LEU A 10 6.31 -6.32 2.97
CA LEU A 10 4.93 -6.80 2.88
C LEU A 10 4.79 -7.99 1.93
N HIS A 11 5.59 -8.01 0.85
CA HIS A 11 5.54 -9.01 -0.21
C HIS A 11 4.10 -9.32 -0.68
N LEU A 12 3.34 -8.26 -0.98
CA LEU A 12 1.95 -8.41 -1.45
C LEU A 12 1.91 -9.20 -2.75
N SER A 13 1.02 -10.19 -2.80
CA SER A 13 0.86 -11.08 -3.95
C SER A 13 -0.56 -11.66 -3.99
N PRO A 14 -1.14 -11.89 -5.18
CA PRO A 14 -2.46 -12.55 -5.31
C PRO A 14 -2.53 -13.94 -4.65
N GLU A 15 -1.40 -14.61 -4.52
CA GLU A 15 -1.26 -15.90 -3.84
C GLU A 15 -1.38 -15.78 -2.30
N ARG A 16 -1.29 -14.56 -1.75
CA ARG A 16 -1.40 -14.23 -0.32
C ARG A 16 -2.49 -13.20 -0.06
N PRO A 17 -3.76 -13.49 -0.38
CA PRO A 17 -4.85 -12.51 -0.33
C PRO A 17 -5.10 -11.95 1.08
N ALA A 18 -4.82 -12.72 2.13
CA ALA A 18 -4.97 -12.26 3.51
C ALA A 18 -4.02 -11.08 3.86
N MET A 19 -2.80 -11.08 3.32
CA MET A 19 -1.85 -9.98 3.56
C MET A 19 -2.29 -8.72 2.80
N GLN A 20 -2.78 -8.89 1.56
CA GLN A 20 -3.35 -7.79 0.78
C GLN A 20 -4.56 -7.18 1.49
N GLN A 21 -5.49 -8.01 1.95
CA GLN A 21 -6.66 -7.58 2.70
C GLN A 21 -6.29 -6.78 3.96
N ALA A 22 -5.34 -7.29 4.75
CA ALA A 22 -4.88 -6.58 5.95
C ALA A 22 -4.23 -5.23 5.63
N PHE A 23 -3.47 -5.13 4.54
CA PHE A 23 -2.91 -3.86 4.09
C PHE A 23 -4.00 -2.89 3.60
N HIS A 24 -5.03 -3.38 2.90
CA HIS A 24 -6.15 -2.56 2.46
C HIS A 24 -6.96 -2.02 3.64
N GLU A 25 -7.19 -2.84 4.67
CA GLU A 25 -7.85 -2.44 5.92
C GLU A 25 -7.04 -1.38 6.68
N LEU A 26 -5.70 -1.50 6.69
CA LEU A 26 -4.83 -0.46 7.22
C LEU A 26 -5.02 0.86 6.46
N LEU A 27 -4.96 0.82 5.12
CA LEU A 27 -5.10 2.01 4.27
C LEU A 27 -6.47 2.68 4.43
N ALA A 28 -7.53 1.92 4.72
CA ALA A 28 -8.88 2.44 4.92
C ALA A 28 -8.96 3.48 6.05
N THR A 29 -8.18 3.31 7.12
CA THR A 29 -8.20 4.19 8.31
C THR A 29 -6.89 4.94 8.54
N ALA A 30 -5.89 4.76 7.66
CA ALA A 30 -4.54 5.29 7.86
C ALA A 30 -4.50 6.82 7.97
N ALA A 31 -5.27 7.55 7.16
CA ALA A 31 -5.30 9.01 7.17
C ALA A 31 -5.81 9.62 8.49
N GLU A 32 -6.59 8.87 9.27
CA GLU A 32 -7.06 9.30 10.60
C GLU A 32 -5.95 9.19 11.66
N ARG A 33 -4.94 8.36 11.39
CA ARG A 33 -3.90 7.98 12.35
C ARG A 33 -2.57 8.66 12.06
N TRP A 34 -2.21 8.77 10.80
CA TRP A 34 -0.91 9.23 10.32
C TRP A 34 -1.04 10.24 9.18
N GLU A 35 -0.09 11.17 9.13
CA GLU A 35 0.04 12.13 8.03
C GLU A 35 0.89 11.57 6.89
N VAL A 36 1.87 10.72 7.23
CA VAL A 36 2.78 10.12 6.26
C VAL A 36 2.96 8.64 6.54
N LEU A 37 2.84 7.81 5.50
CA LEU A 37 3.20 6.41 5.47
C LEU A 37 4.42 6.23 4.56
N TYR A 38 5.54 5.81 5.14
CA TYR A 38 6.73 5.39 4.42
C TYR A 38 6.72 3.86 4.26
N VAL A 39 6.91 3.40 3.04
CA VAL A 39 7.09 1.99 2.68
C VAL A 39 8.55 1.82 2.27
N LEU A 40 9.33 1.14 3.10
CA LEU A 40 10.78 1.02 2.94
C LEU A 40 11.15 -0.24 2.13
N GLY A 41 10.65 -0.31 0.90
CA GLY A 41 10.88 -1.45 0.00
C GLY A 41 9.94 -2.64 0.19
N ASP A 42 10.07 -3.61 -0.72
CA ASP A 42 9.39 -4.92 -0.72
C ASP A 42 7.88 -4.87 -0.47
N LEU A 43 7.22 -3.87 -1.08
CA LEU A 43 5.76 -3.73 -1.04
C LEU A 43 5.08 -4.92 -1.72
N PHE A 44 5.56 -5.33 -2.89
CA PHE A 44 5.05 -6.47 -3.64
C PHE A 44 6.08 -7.60 -3.64
N GLU A 45 5.63 -8.85 -3.73
CA GLU A 45 6.53 -10.01 -3.85
C GLU A 45 7.46 -9.87 -5.06
N TYR A 46 6.96 -9.27 -6.15
CA TYR A 46 7.75 -8.91 -7.32
C TYR A 46 7.17 -7.69 -8.04
N TRP A 47 8.03 -6.95 -8.74
CA TRP A 47 7.68 -5.83 -9.61
C TRP A 47 8.36 -6.00 -10.97
N ILE A 48 7.57 -6.03 -12.05
CA ILE A 48 8.10 -6.24 -13.42
C ILE A 48 7.82 -5.08 -14.37
N GLY A 49 7.28 -3.97 -13.85
CA GLY A 49 6.91 -2.79 -14.64
C GLY A 49 5.49 -2.32 -14.35
N ASP A 50 5.27 -1.02 -14.49
CA ASP A 50 4.00 -0.36 -14.19
C ASP A 50 2.87 -0.81 -15.16
N ASP A 51 3.24 -1.14 -16.40
CA ASP A 51 2.35 -1.66 -17.45
C ASP A 51 1.79 -3.05 -17.12
N ALA A 52 2.46 -3.79 -16.25
CA ALA A 52 2.04 -5.13 -15.84
C ALA A 52 1.18 -5.16 -14.58
N ALA A 53 1.08 -4.05 -13.83
CA ALA A 53 0.50 -4.03 -12.48
C ALA A 53 -0.93 -4.60 -12.41
N GLU A 54 -1.80 -4.24 -13.37
CA GLU A 54 -3.15 -4.79 -13.45
C GLU A 54 -3.13 -6.30 -13.75
N ARG A 55 -2.30 -6.72 -14.69
CA ARG A 55 -2.19 -8.11 -15.14
C ARG A 55 -1.66 -9.05 -14.06
N ILE A 56 -0.82 -8.54 -13.15
CA ILE A 56 -0.22 -9.32 -12.06
C ILE A 56 -0.94 -9.15 -10.72
N GLY A 57 -2.09 -8.48 -10.71
CA GLY A 57 -2.94 -8.36 -9.52
C GLY A 57 -2.48 -7.31 -8.50
N HIS A 58 -1.66 -6.34 -8.91
CA HIS A 58 -1.24 -5.21 -8.07
C HIS A 58 -2.17 -4.00 -8.20
N GLY A 59 -3.02 -3.97 -9.24
CA GLY A 59 -3.91 -2.86 -9.57
C GLY A 59 -4.84 -2.43 -8.44
N GLU A 60 -5.51 -3.39 -7.77
CA GLU A 60 -6.38 -3.06 -6.63
C GLU A 60 -5.59 -2.39 -5.49
N THR A 61 -4.41 -2.91 -5.16
CA THR A 61 -3.57 -2.32 -4.11
C THR A 61 -3.15 -0.89 -4.48
N GLN A 62 -2.77 -0.63 -5.73
CA GLN A 62 -2.47 0.72 -6.20
C GLN A 62 -3.69 1.65 -6.09
N ALA A 63 -4.88 1.16 -6.43
CA ALA A 63 -6.12 1.92 -6.29
C ALA A 63 -6.40 2.27 -4.82
N ARG A 64 -6.25 1.32 -3.89
CA ARG A 64 -6.39 1.58 -2.44
C ARG A 64 -5.38 2.58 -1.91
N MET A 65 -4.13 2.52 -2.39
CA MET A 65 -3.11 3.52 -2.04
C MET A 65 -3.48 4.90 -2.56
N ARG A 66 -4.01 5.00 -3.79
CA ARG A 66 -4.53 6.26 -4.35
C ARG A 66 -5.67 6.81 -3.50
N GLU A 67 -6.66 5.99 -3.16
CA GLU A 67 -7.78 6.40 -2.30
C GLU A 67 -7.30 6.94 -0.94
N ALA A 68 -6.28 6.31 -0.34
CA ALA A 68 -5.70 6.80 0.91
C ALA A 68 -4.99 8.15 0.74
N VAL A 69 -4.30 8.36 -0.38
CA VAL A 69 -3.72 9.67 -0.74
C VAL A 69 -4.79 10.73 -0.91
N ASP A 70 -5.90 10.40 -1.57
CA ASP A 70 -7.02 11.32 -1.77
C ASP A 70 -7.70 11.70 -0.43
N ARG A 71 -7.61 10.83 0.58
CA ARG A 71 -8.04 11.08 1.97
C ARG A 71 -7.02 11.87 2.81
N GLY A 72 -5.89 12.27 2.23
CA GLY A 72 -4.90 13.12 2.89
C GLY A 72 -3.69 12.39 3.49
N LEU A 73 -3.55 11.08 3.29
CA LEU A 73 -2.33 10.35 3.69
C LEU A 73 -1.22 10.56 2.65
N ALA A 74 -0.09 11.14 3.04
CA ALA A 74 1.08 11.15 2.17
C ALA A 74 1.73 9.75 2.15
N ILE A 75 1.71 9.06 1.01
CA ILE A 75 2.43 7.78 0.86
C ILE A 75 3.77 8.05 0.17
N ARG A 76 4.84 7.43 0.69
CA ARG A 76 6.19 7.46 0.12
C ARG A 76 6.68 6.02 0.03
N VAL A 77 7.05 5.61 -1.17
CA VAL A 77 7.54 4.26 -1.52
C VAL A 77 8.94 4.40 -2.07
#